data_AF-A0A847CI78-F1
#
_entry.id   AF-A0A847CI78-F1
#
_cell.length_a   1.000
_cell.length_b   1.000
_cell.length_c   1.000
_cell.angle_alpha   90.00
_cell.angle_beta   90.00
_cell.angle_gamma   90.00
#
_symmetry.space_group_name_H-M   'P 1'
#
loop_
_entity.id
_entity.type
_entity.pdbx_description
1 polymer ?
#
loop_
_entity_poly.entity_id
_entity_poly.type
_entity_poly.pdbx_seq_one_letter_code
_entity_poly.pdbx_strand_id
1 'polypeptide(L)' 'MSELILYHGSNQIVKTPKLLVPNRTLDFGSGFYTTVNKEQSESFAKKISI' A
#
# COMPACT_ATOMS: atom_id res chain seq x y z
N MET A 1 18.35 18.16 2.32
CA MET A 1 17.42 17.31 1.55
C MET A 1 16.12 17.25 2.33
N SER A 2 14.97 17.46 1.69
CA SER A 2 13.66 17.30 2.34
C SER A 2 13.23 15.84 2.33
N GLU A 3 12.57 15.39 3.38
CA GLU A 3 11.97 14.06 3.44
C GLU A 3 10.76 13.95 2.50
N LEU A 4 10.58 12.77 1.88
CA LEU A 4 9.41 12.44 1.07
C LEU A 4 8.45 11.58 1.90
N ILE A 5 7.22 12.05 2.06
CA ILE A 5 6.16 11.29 2.73
C ILE A 5 5.45 10.40 1.72
N LEU A 6 5.28 9.13 2.08
CA LEU A 6 4.56 8.12 1.29
C LEU A 6 3.43 7.52 2.11
N TYR A 7 2.33 7.18 1.44
CA TYR A 7 1.12 6.61 2.02
C TYR A 7 0.84 5.23 1.44
N HIS A 8 0.41 4.30 2.30
CA HIS A 8 -0.01 2.96 1.92
C HIS A 8 -1.49 2.77 2.24
N GLY A 9 -2.28 2.39 1.23
CA GLY A 9 -3.71 2.14 1.37
C GLY A 9 -3.98 0.64 1.58
N SER A 10 -4.49 0.29 2.76
CA SER A 10 -4.84 -1.10 3.12
C SER A 10 -5.99 -1.13 4.11
N ASN A 11 -6.76 -2.21 4.12
CA ASN A 11 -7.79 -2.49 5.12
C ASN A 11 -7.20 -2.96 6.47
N GLN A 12 -5.88 -3.21 6.53
CA GLN A 12 -5.18 -3.67 7.72
C GLN A 12 -3.99 -2.76 8.03
N ILE A 13 -3.85 -2.39 9.31
CA ILE A 13 -2.67 -1.67 9.80
C ILE A 13 -1.44 -2.59 9.73
N VAL A 14 -0.38 -2.12 9.06
CA VAL A 14 0.91 -2.82 8.95
C VAL A 14 1.85 -2.30 10.03
N LYS A 15 1.93 -3.02 11.17
CA LYS A 15 2.84 -2.66 12.27
C LYS A 15 4.31 -2.94 11.95
N THR A 16 4.57 -3.96 11.12
CA THR A 16 5.92 -4.37 10.74
C THR A 16 5.89 -4.75 9.26
N PRO A 17 6.43 -3.93 8.35
CA PRO A 17 6.42 -4.22 6.93
C PRO A 17 7.27 -5.46 6.65
N LYS A 18 6.73 -6.39 5.87
CA LYS A 18 7.43 -7.59 5.41
C LYS A 18 7.22 -7.70 3.90
N LEU A 19 8.29 -7.95 3.16
CA LEU A 19 8.20 -8.32 1.75
C LEU A 19 7.85 -9.80 1.68
N LEU A 20 6.57 -10.08 1.43
CA LEU A 20 6.07 -11.43 1.22
C LEU A 20 6.23 -11.80 -0.26
N VAL A 21 6.59 -13.04 -0.55
CA VAL A 21 6.52 -13.59 -1.90
C VAL A 21 5.06 -14.01 -2.14
N PRO A 22 4.31 -13.32 -3.01
CA PRO A 22 2.92 -13.66 -3.22
C PRO A 22 2.82 -14.91 -4.10
N ASN A 23 1.89 -15.81 -3.75
CA ASN A 23 1.56 -16.99 -4.56
C ASN A 23 0.72 -16.68 -5.81
N ARG A 24 0.40 -15.39 -6.04
CA ARG A 24 -0.31 -14.89 -7.22
C ARG A 24 0.38 -13.64 -7.74
N THR A 25 0.50 -13.52 -9.05
CA THR A 25 0.96 -12.29 -9.70
C THR A 25 -0.15 -11.24 -9.69
N LEU A 26 0.18 -10.02 -9.28
CA LEU A 26 -0.65 -8.83 -9.48
C LEU A 26 -0.22 -8.15 -10.78
N ASP A 27 -1.07 -7.26 -11.32
CA ASP A 27 -0.84 -6.54 -12.59
C ASP A 27 0.49 -5.76 -12.62
N PHE A 28 0.99 -5.34 -11.45
CA PHE A 28 2.23 -4.58 -11.30
C PHE A 28 3.33 -5.33 -10.53
N GLY A 29 3.19 -6.65 -10.39
CA GLY A 29 4.16 -7.51 -9.72
C GLY A 29 4.05 -7.52 -8.19
N SER A 30 5.11 -7.96 -7.53
CA SER A 30 5.17 -8.11 -6.07
C SER A 30 5.80 -6.88 -5.44
N GLY A 31 5.19 -6.32 -4.39
CA GLY A 31 5.77 -5.16 -3.70
C GLY A 31 4.87 -4.55 -2.63
N PHE A 32 5.43 -3.56 -1.93
CA PHE A 32 4.70 -2.72 -0.98
C PHE A 32 4.28 -1.43 -1.69
N TYR A 33 3.02 -1.35 -2.10
CA TYR A 33 2.53 -0.23 -2.90
C TYR A 33 2.31 1.03 -2.07
N THR A 34 2.87 2.15 -2.53
CA THR A 34 2.76 3.45 -1.88
C THR A 34 2.43 4.54 -2.88
N THR A 35 1.86 5.64 -2.40
CA THR A 35 1.57 6.86 -3.20
C THR A 35 1.94 8.10 -2.39
N VAL A 36 2.25 9.21 -3.06
CA VAL A 36 2.41 10.52 -2.41
C VAL A 36 1.04 11.21 -2.17
N ASN A 37 -0.04 10.70 -2.77
CA ASN A 37 -1.38 11.26 -2.65
C ASN A 37 -2.15 10.56 -1.51
N LYS A 38 -2.40 11.29 -0.42
CA LYS A 38 -3.05 10.75 0.78
C LYS A 38 -4.50 10.33 0.50
N GLU A 39 -5.26 11.14 -0.23
CA GLU A 39 -6.66 10.89 -0.55
C GLU A 39 -6.84 9.60 -1.38
N GLN A 40 -5.91 9.35 -2.30
CA GLN A 40 -5.86 8.12 -3.08
C GLN A 40 -5.60 6.90 -2.19
N SER A 41 -4.67 7.00 -1.25
CA SER A 41 -4.38 5.94 -0.27
C SER A 41 -5.61 5.61 0.57
N GLU A 42 -6.34 6.62 1.05
CA GLU A 42 -7.58 6.45 1.81
C GLU A 42 -8.70 5.82 0.96
N SER A 43 -8.82 6.24 -0.31
CA SER A 43 -9.79 5.66 -1.25
C SER A 43 -9.53 4.17 -1.47
N PHE A 44 -8.26 3.77 -1.65
CA PHE A 44 -7.89 2.36 -1.79
C PHE A 44 -8.20 1.55 -0.53
N ALA A 45 -7.90 2.08 0.66
CA ALA A 45 -8.22 1.42 1.92
C ALA A 45 -9.73 1.17 2.07
N LYS A 46 -10.57 2.15 1.71
CA LYS A 46 -12.04 2.03 1.79
C LYS A 46 -12.61 1.03 0.77
N LYS A 47 -12.04 0.93 -0.43
CA LYS A 47 -12.51 0.01 -1.49
C LYS A 47 -12.23 -1.46 -1.21
N ILE A 48 -11.22 -1.77 -0.38
CA ILE A 48 -10.85 -3.15 -0.02
C ILE A 48 -11.72 -3.69 1.14
N SER A 49 -12.42 -2.83 1.90
CA SER A 49 -13.38 -3.27 2.90
C SER A 49 -14.64 -3.86 2.25
N ILE A 50 -14.61 -5.18 2.09
CA ILE A 50 -15.78 -6.07 1.98
C ILE A 50 -16.22 -6.43 3.40
#